data_AF-A0A087RUE3-F1
#
_entry.id   AF-A0A087RUE3-F1
#
_cell.length_a   1.000
_cell.length_b   1.000
_cell.length_c   1.000
_cell.angle_alpha   90.00
_cell.angle_beta   90.00
_cell.angle_gamma   90.00
#
_symmetry.space_group_name_H-M   'P 1'
#
loop_
_entity.id
_entity.type
_entity.pdbx_description
1 polymer ?
#
loop_
_entity_poly.entity_id
_entity_poly.type
_entity_poly.pdbx_seq_one_letter_code
_entity_poly.pdbx_strand_id
1 'polypeptide(L)' 'MLVQVKDDKGFVVSLGWISGQLTSLQKLTPSLSWVPEREGEFFAEIYVWEGLKNQNALDDFSTIQIHVS' A
#
# COMPACT_ATOMS: atom_id res chain seq x y z
N MET A 1 1.66 -3.62 7.31
CA MET A 1 1.82 -2.74 6.15
C MET A 1 0.46 -2.24 5.73
N LEU A 2 0.39 -0.97 5.35
CA LEU A 2 -0.79 -0.33 4.78
C LEU A 2 -0.53 -0.08 3.30
N VAL A 3 -1.49 -0.44 2.46
CA VAL A 3 -1.46 -0.15 1.02
C VAL A 3 -2.64 0.77 0.71
N GLN A 4 -2.37 1.92 0.11
CA GLN A 4 -3.37 2.84 -0.40
C GLN A 4 -3.27 2.86 -1.92
N VAL A 5 -4.36 2.61 -2.62
CA VAL A 5 -4.44 2.90 -4.06
C VAL A 5 -5.12 4.23 -4.22
N LYS A 6 -4.47 5.15 -4.92
CA LYS A 6 -4.97 6.48 -5.25
C LYS A 6 -5.20 6.61 -6.73
N ASP A 7 -6.21 7.40 -7.11
CA ASP A 7 -6.36 7.82 -8.51
C ASP A 7 -5.39 8.96 -8.87
N ASP A 8 -5.44 9.38 -10.13
CA ASP A 8 -4.64 10.48 -10.70
C ASP A 8 -4.83 11.84 -9.98
N LYS A 9 -5.91 12.00 -9.23
CA LYS A 9 -6.22 13.20 -8.44
C LYS A 9 -5.78 13.07 -6.98
N GLY A 10 -5.22 11.93 -6.59
CA GLY A 10 -4.76 11.64 -5.23
C GLY A 10 -5.87 11.17 -4.29
N PHE A 11 -7.08 10.87 -4.78
CA PHE A 11 -8.13 10.30 -3.94
C PHE A 11 -7.87 8.83 -3.68
N VAL A 12 -7.93 8.42 -2.41
CA VAL A 12 -7.81 7.00 -2.04
C VAL A 12 -9.06 6.26 -2.50
N VAL A 13 -8.89 5.33 -3.45
CA VAL A 13 -9.95 4.49 -4.01
C VAL A 13 -9.94 3.07 -3.45
N SER A 14 -8.83 2.65 -2.82
CA SER A 14 -8.73 1.36 -2.14
C SER A 14 -7.78 1.42 -0.95
N LEU A 15 -8.12 0.66 0.10
CA LEU A 15 -7.33 0.53 1.31
C LEU A 15 -7.13 -0.95 1.63
N GLY A 16 -5.87 -1.35 1.78
CA GLY A 16 -5.48 -2.72 2.06
C GLY A 16 -4.54 -2.82 3.26
N TRP A 17 -4.74 -3.84 4.10
CA TRP A 17 -3.90 -4.08 5.26
C TRP A 17 -3.28 -5.47 5.20
N ILE A 18 -1.97 -5.54 5.41
CA ILE A 18 -1.25 -6.79 5.59
C ILE A 18 -0.66 -6.80 7.00
N SER A 19 -1.16 -7.71 7.83
CA SER A 19 -0.65 -7.96 9.17
C SER A 19 0.42 -9.06 9.14
N GLY A 20 1.51 -8.83 9.85
CA GLY A 20 2.58 -9.81 10.03
C GLY A 20 3.65 -9.22 10.92
N GLN A 21 4.41 -10.08 11.59
CA GLN A 21 5.60 -9.66 12.33
C GLN A 21 6.82 -9.86 11.43
N LEU A 22 7.66 -8.82 11.35
CA LEU A 22 8.98 -8.89 10.74
C LEU A 22 9.98 -8.94 11.89
N THR A 23 10.69 -10.06 12.01
CA THR A 23 11.90 -10.11 12.84
C THR A 23 13.10 -9.62 12.01
N SER A 24 14.19 -9.23 12.68
CA SER A 24 15.39 -8.76 11.98
C SER A 24 15.88 -9.78 10.95
N LEU A 25 16.33 -9.31 9.79
CA LEU A 25 16.79 -10.10 8.64
C LEU A 25 15.71 -10.95 7.94
N GLN A 26 14.46 -10.90 8.40
CA GLN A 26 13.35 -11.61 7.75
C GLN A 26 12.86 -10.84 6.52
N LYS A 27 12.58 -11.58 5.44
CA LYS A 27 11.88 -11.05 4.26
C LYS A 27 10.43 -11.51 4.29
N LEU A 28 9.51 -10.63 3.91
CA LEU A 28 8.10 -10.94 3.74
C LEU A 28 7.71 -10.57 2.30
N THR A 29 7.05 -11.50 1.61
CA THR A 29 6.55 -11.31 0.24
C THR A 29 5.03 -11.29 0.29
N PRO A 30 4.43 -10.15 0.67
CA PRO A 30 2.99 -10.04 0.78
C PRO A 30 2.35 -9.90 -0.60
N SER A 31 1.05 -10.17 -0.68
CA SER A 31 0.24 -9.82 -1.84
C SER A 31 -1.08 -9.23 -1.40
N LEU A 32 -1.60 -8.31 -2.21
CA LEU A 32 -2.93 -7.73 -2.06
C LEU A 32 -3.55 -7.62 -3.45
N SER A 33 -4.84 -7.93 -3.54
CA SER A 33 -5.60 -7.86 -4.79
C SER A 33 -6.54 -6.68 -4.76
N TRP A 34 -6.62 -5.95 -5.87
CA TRP A 34 -7.54 -4.84 -6.09
C TRP A 34 -8.03 -4.92 -7.54
N VAL A 35 -9.32 -4.63 -7.74
CA VAL A 35 -9.96 -4.60 -9.06
C VAL A 35 -10.36 -3.15 -9.34
N PRO A 36 -9.87 -2.51 -10.41
CA PRO A 36 -10.25 -1.15 -10.77
C PRO A 36 -11.70 -1.12 -11.27
N GLU A 37 -12.45 -0.07 -10.89
CA GLU A 37 -13.81 0.17 -11.40
C GLU A 37 -13.82 0.92 -12.75
N ARG A 38 -12.69 1.53 -13.12
CA ARG A 38 -12.53 2.33 -14.34
C ARG A 38 -11.10 2.25 -14.86
N GLU A 39 -10.95 2.48 -16.16
CA GLU A 39 -9.66 2.74 -16.81
C GLU A 39 -9.02 4.04 -16.29
N GLY A 40 -7.69 4.11 -16.36
CA GLY A 40 -6.92 5.29 -15.96
C GLY A 40 -5.60 4.97 -15.23
N GLU A 41 -5.02 6.03 -14.68
CA GLU A 41 -3.79 5.99 -13.88
C GLU A 41 -4.09 5.90 -12.39
N PHE A 42 -3.34 5.05 -11.70
CA PHE A 42 -3.43 4.86 -10.26
C PHE A 42 -2.03 4.75 -9.64
N PHE A 43 -1.94 5.07 -8.35
CA PHE A 43 -0.73 5.00 -7.56
C PHE A 43 -0.96 4.18 -6.31
N ALA A 44 -0.28 3.04 -6.19
CA ALA A 44 -0.27 2.25 -4.96
C ALA A 44 0.89 2.70 -4.07
N GLU A 45 0.55 3.32 -2.94
CA GLU A 45 1.50 3.70 -1.89
C GLU A 45 1.53 2.63 -0.79
N ILE A 46 2.72 2.18 -0.43
CA ILE A 46 2.95 1.09 0.53
C ILE A 46 3.71 1.65 1.73
N TYR A 47 3.10 1.54 2.90
CA TYR A 47 3.63 2.02 4.16
C TYR A 47 3.95 0.87 5.12
N VAL A 48 5.13 0.91 5.76
CA VAL A 48 5.52 0.00 6.83
C VAL A 48 5.32 0.73 8.16
N TRP A 49 4.33 0.31 8.95
CA TRP A 49 3.96 0.95 10.22
C TRP A 49 4.14 -0.01 11.39
N GLU A 50 4.46 0.53 12.56
CA GLU A 50 4.58 -0.21 13.82
C GLU A 50 3.20 -0.70 14.33
N GLY A 51 2.13 -0.02 13.93
CA GLY A 51 0.74 -0.42 14.17
C GLY A 51 -0.24 0.73 13.94
N LEU A 52 -1.53 0.49 14.18
CA LEU A 52 -2.56 1.55 14.13
C LEU A 52 -2.53 2.45 15.37
N LYS A 53 -2.04 1.94 16.50
CA LYS A 53 -1.91 2.70 17.75
C LYS A 53 -0.74 3.68 17.73
N ASN A 54 0.39 3.25 17.18
CA ASN A 54 1.57 4.09 16.97
C ASN A 54 1.63 4.42 15.47
N GLN A 55 1.14 5.61 15.10
CA GLN A 55 1.08 6.07 13.70
C GLN A 55 2.46 6.49 13.15
N ASN A 56 3.53 5.84 13.60
CA ASN A 56 4.87 6.11 13.14
C ASN A 56 5.18 5.19 11.96
N ALA A 57 5.46 5.80 10.81
CA ALA A 57 6.09 5.09 9.71
C ALA A 57 7.48 4.63 10.17
N LEU A 58 7.78 3.35 9.94
CA LEU A 58 9.07 2.76 10.26
C LEU A 58 10.11 3.00 9.14
N ASP A 59 9.63 3.39 7.95
CA ASP A 59 10.42 3.64 6.76
C ASP A 59 9.66 4.60 5.82
N ASP A 60 10.33 5.12 4.79
CA ASP A 60 9.68 5.86 3.71
C ASP A 60 8.71 4.94 2.96
N PHE A 61 7.63 5.52 2.42
CA PHE A 61 6.67 4.74 1.65
C PHE A 61 7.19 4.48 0.24
N SER A 62 6.88 3.29 -0.28
CA SER A 62 7.15 2.94 -1.68
C SER A 62 5.93 3.27 -2.54
N THR A 63 6.15 3.66 -3.80
CA THR A 63 5.07 3.96 -4.76
C THR A 63 5.19 3.08 -6.00
N ILE A 64 4.06 2.54 -6.46
CA ILE A 64 3.93 1.80 -7.71
C ILE A 64 2.87 2.49 -8.57
N GLN A 65 3.22 2.82 -9.81
CA GLN A 65 2.27 3.32 -10.81
C GLN A 65 1.57 2.16 -11.51
N ILE A 66 0.25 2.27 -11.68
CA ILE A 66 -0.60 1.26 -12.30
C ILE A 66 -1.40 1.93 -13.42
N HIS A 67 -1.23 1.44 -14.65
CA HIS A 67 -2.03 1.83 -15.80
C HIS A 67 -3.10 0.76 -16.07
N VAL A 68 -4.36 1.19 -16.20
CA VAL A 68 -5.49 0.33 -16.54
C VAL A 68 -6.11 0.83 -17.85
N SER A 69 -6.21 -0.07 -18.83
CA SER A 69 -6.70 0.18 -20.21
C SER A 69 -7.70 -0.86 -20.66
#